data_AF-A0A918B483-F1
#
_entry.id   AF-A0A918B483-F1
#
_cell.length_a   1.000
_cell.length_b   1.000
_cell.length_c   1.000
_cell.angle_alpha   90.00
_cell.angle_beta   90.00
_cell.angle_gamma   90.00
#
_symmetry.space_group_name_H-M   'P 1'
#
loop_
_entity.id
_entity.type
_entity.pdbx_description
1 polymer ?
#
loop_
_entity_poly.entity_id
_entity_poly.type
_entity_poly.pdbx_seq_one_letter_code
_entity_poly.pdbx_strand_id
1 'polypeptide(L)'
;MFRSISGRFSARNKSAVAAATVLLGASGAVMAVTAPASAAPNSAQTIAKKMVPAGQYQCFSKIVEHESGWNPTATNASSGAYGLVQALPASKMASAGSDWKTNPATQIEWGLDYMNDRYGSPCGAWQFWQTNHWY
;
A
#
# COMPACT_ATOMS: atom_id res chain seq x y z
N MET A 1 10.35 25.16 48.69
CA MET A 1 11.79 25.47 48.54
C MET A 1 12.33 24.73 47.31
N PHE A 2 12.79 25.50 46.32
CA PHE A 2 13.86 25.25 45.31
C PHE A 2 13.93 23.89 44.56
N ARG A 3 13.75 23.86 43.21
CA ARG A 3 14.78 23.96 42.11
C ARG A 3 15.84 22.84 42.21
N SER A 4 16.31 22.09 41.20
CA SER A 4 16.49 22.36 39.76
C SER A 4 17.14 21.14 39.05
N ILE A 5 16.69 20.82 37.83
CA ILE A 5 17.40 20.51 36.54
C ILE A 5 18.57 19.48 36.47
N SER A 6 18.46 18.59 35.46
CA SER A 6 19.48 18.05 34.50
C SER A 6 19.64 16.52 34.61
N GLY A 7 19.47 15.69 33.59
CA GLY A 7 19.59 15.85 32.14
C GLY A 7 20.67 14.88 31.64
N ARG A 8 20.35 14.01 30.65
CA ARG A 8 21.25 13.43 29.63
C ARG A 8 20.46 12.46 28.73
N PHE A 9 19.89 13.01 27.66
CA PHE A 9 19.54 12.24 26.47
C PHE A 9 20.84 11.91 25.73
N SER A 10 21.07 10.62 25.46
CA SER A 10 22.21 10.16 24.65
C SER A 10 21.86 10.17 23.16
N ALA A 11 22.84 10.65 22.38
CA ALA A 11 22.96 10.87 20.94
C ALA A 11 22.05 10.03 20.00
N ARG A 12 21.31 10.62 19.04
CA ARG A 12 21.76 11.16 17.73
C ARG A 12 22.70 10.23 16.94
N ASN A 13 22.11 9.41 16.07
CA ASN A 13 22.72 9.09 14.78
C ASN A 13 22.07 9.98 13.71
N LYS A 14 22.85 10.95 13.26
CA LYS A 14 22.59 11.75 12.06
C LYS A 14 23.18 10.99 10.88
N SER A 15 22.40 10.86 9.82
CA SER A 15 22.81 10.97 8.41
C SER A 15 21.53 10.79 7.57
N ALA A 16 21.22 11.54 6.54
CA ALA A 16 21.60 12.86 6.08
C ALA A 16 20.61 13.13 4.93
N VAL A 17 19.96 14.30 4.98
CA VAL A 17 19.71 15.21 3.86
C VAL A 17 18.96 14.67 2.62
N ALA A 18 17.75 15.21 2.42
CA ALA A 18 17.43 15.93 1.18
C ALA A 18 16.41 17.02 1.50
N ALA A 19 16.90 18.21 1.85
CA ALA A 19 16.11 19.43 1.78
C ALA A 19 16.06 19.83 0.30
N ALA A 20 14.89 19.75 -0.33
CA ALA A 20 14.68 20.25 -1.67
C ALA A 20 14.39 21.77 -1.60
N THR A 21 15.41 22.59 -1.83
CA THR A 21 15.24 23.99 -2.24
C THR A 21 14.79 24.03 -3.68
N VAL A 22 13.58 24.54 -3.95
CA VAL A 22 13.07 24.79 -5.31
C VAL A 22 13.38 26.25 -5.67
N LEU A 23 14.30 26.46 -6.62
CA LEU A 23 14.51 27.74 -7.29
C LEU A 23 13.57 27.79 -8.51
N LEU A 24 12.73 28.83 -8.60
CA LEU A 24 11.91 29.10 -9.78
C LEU A 24 12.79 29.70 -10.89
N GLY A 25 12.88 29.03 -12.04
CA GLY A 25 13.52 29.48 -13.26
C GLY A 25 12.81 28.91 -14.49
N ALA A 26 12.62 29.75 -15.52
CA ALA A 26 11.63 29.60 -16.59
C ALA A 26 11.89 28.49 -17.63
N SER A 27 10.77 28.09 -18.26
CA SER A 27 10.63 27.42 -19.58
C SER A 27 10.57 25.88 -19.60
N GLY A 28 9.36 25.36 -19.89
CA GLY A 28 9.15 24.07 -20.56
C GLY A 28 8.98 22.85 -19.66
N ALA A 29 7.90 22.10 -19.90
CA ALA A 29 7.50 20.84 -19.27
C ALA A 29 6.99 20.94 -17.81
N VAL A 30 5.67 20.86 -17.65
CA VAL A 30 5.03 20.50 -16.38
C VAL A 30 5.33 19.04 -16.04
N MET A 31 6.55 18.76 -15.57
CA MET A 31 6.83 17.50 -14.90
C MET A 31 6.06 17.49 -13.59
N ALA A 32 4.95 16.75 -13.57
CA ALA A 32 4.18 16.46 -12.37
C ALA A 32 5.04 15.65 -11.38
N VAL A 33 5.85 16.32 -10.57
CA VAL A 33 6.43 15.73 -9.36
C VAL A 33 5.40 15.81 -8.23
N THR A 34 4.39 14.95 -8.30
CA THR A 34 3.60 14.56 -7.13
C THR A 34 4.00 13.13 -6.75
N ALA A 35 5.17 12.98 -6.12
CA ALA A 35 5.39 11.85 -5.23
C ALA A 35 5.08 12.35 -3.82
N PRO A 36 3.92 11.96 -3.27
CA PRO A 36 4.01 10.98 -2.20
C PRO A 36 2.79 10.06 -2.17
N ALA A 37 2.99 8.76 -2.39
CA ALA A 37 1.97 7.78 -1.99
C ALA A 37 2.56 6.40 -1.70
N SER A 38 3.75 6.35 -1.08
CA SER A 38 3.92 5.30 -0.09
C SER A 38 2.97 5.66 1.05
N ALA A 39 1.69 5.27 0.95
CA ALA A 39 0.97 4.93 2.16
C ALA A 39 1.88 3.90 2.81
N ALA A 40 2.57 4.31 3.87
CA ALA A 40 3.70 3.55 4.36
C ALA A 40 3.23 2.10 4.59
N PRO A 41 4.00 1.08 4.18
CA PRO A 41 3.54 -0.31 4.15
C PRO A 41 2.93 -0.77 5.49
N ASN A 42 3.35 -0.12 6.59
CA ASN A 42 2.77 -0.27 7.92
C ASN A 42 1.28 0.14 8.04
N SER A 43 0.78 1.13 7.30
CA SER A 43 -0.62 1.56 7.35
C SER A 43 -1.55 0.59 6.62
N ALA A 44 -1.23 0.18 5.39
CA ALA A 44 -2.03 -0.78 4.62
C ALA A 44 -2.10 -2.15 5.30
N GLN A 45 -0.97 -2.66 5.80
CA GLN A 45 -0.93 -3.90 6.57
C GLN A 45 -1.75 -3.80 7.87
N THR A 46 -1.70 -2.67 8.56
CA THR A 46 -2.49 -2.46 9.79
C THR A 46 -3.98 -2.41 9.50
N ILE A 47 -4.38 -1.79 8.39
CA ILE A 47 -5.77 -1.79 7.92
C ILE A 47 -6.20 -3.22 7.58
N ALA A 48 -5.40 -3.95 6.80
CA ALA A 48 -5.68 -5.34 6.43
C ALA A 48 -5.83 -6.25 7.66
N LYS A 49 -5.01 -6.10 8.70
CA LYS A 49 -5.15 -6.88 9.94
C LYS A 49 -6.50 -6.67 10.66
N LYS A 50 -7.15 -5.53 10.44
CA LYS A 50 -8.47 -5.21 11.03
C LYS A 50 -9.62 -5.70 10.16
N MET A 51 -9.44 -5.70 8.84
CA MET A 51 -10.51 -5.99 7.87
C MET A 51 -10.53 -7.47 7.44
N VAL A 52 -9.36 -8.09 7.31
CA VAL A 52 -9.24 -9.48 6.88
C VAL A 52 -9.48 -10.40 8.07
N PRO A 53 -10.34 -11.43 7.96
CA PRO A 53 -10.51 -12.42 9.01
C PRO A 53 -9.16 -12.98 9.47
N ALA A 54 -8.95 -13.11 10.78
CA ALA A 54 -7.62 -13.44 11.34
C ALA A 54 -7.00 -14.72 10.74
N GLY A 55 -7.81 -15.76 10.50
CA GLY A 55 -7.37 -17.01 9.86
C GLY A 55 -7.04 -16.90 8.37
N GLN A 56 -7.42 -15.80 7.72
CA GLN A 56 -7.21 -15.55 6.29
C GLN A 56 -6.08 -14.54 6.03
N TYR A 57 -5.72 -13.73 7.03
CA TYR A 57 -4.76 -12.63 6.89
C TYR A 57 -3.41 -13.06 6.33
N GLN A 58 -2.85 -14.19 6.79
CA GLN A 58 -1.55 -14.65 6.31
C GLN A 58 -1.58 -14.98 4.81
N CYS A 59 -2.65 -15.61 4.33
CA CYS A 59 -2.81 -15.94 2.91
C CYS A 59 -3.01 -14.67 2.06
N PHE A 60 -3.91 -13.77 2.52
CA PHE A 60 -4.11 -12.47 1.89
C PHE A 60 -2.80 -11.67 1.80
N SER A 61 -2.04 -11.62 2.89
CA SER A 61 -0.79 -10.89 2.98
C SER A 61 0.25 -11.39 2.00
N LYS A 62 0.32 -12.70 1.74
CA LYS A 62 1.25 -13.25 0.74
C LYS A 62 0.86 -12.84 -0.67
N ILE A 63 -0.43 -12.88 -1.02
CA ILE A 63 -0.89 -12.37 -2.32
C ILE A 63 -0.51 -10.89 -2.46
N VAL A 64 -0.92 -10.03 -1.53
CA VAL A 64 -0.64 -8.58 -1.63
C VAL A 64 0.85 -8.26 -1.68
N GLU A 65 1.69 -9.01 -0.96
CA GLU A 65 3.15 -8.89 -1.04
C GLU A 65 3.65 -9.19 -2.46
N HIS A 66 3.20 -10.29 -3.08
CA HIS A 66 3.58 -10.66 -4.45
C HIS A 66 3.05 -9.69 -5.51
N GLU A 67 1.83 -9.19 -5.33
CA GLU A 67 1.17 -8.31 -6.29
C GLU A 67 1.72 -6.88 -6.27
N SER A 68 2.00 -6.34 -5.08
CA SER A 68 2.29 -4.89 -4.95
C SER A 68 3.40 -4.54 -3.96
N GLY A 69 3.94 -5.50 -3.21
CA GLY A 69 4.83 -5.22 -2.08
C GLY A 69 4.18 -4.27 -1.05
N TRP A 70 2.85 -4.37 -0.89
CA TRP A 70 2.03 -3.47 -0.06
C TRP A 70 1.99 -2.00 -0.49
N ASN A 71 2.32 -1.68 -1.74
CA ASN A 71 2.14 -0.33 -2.26
C ASN A 71 0.73 -0.16 -2.86
N PRO A 72 -0.20 0.60 -2.24
CA PRO A 72 -1.55 0.80 -2.77
C PRO A 72 -1.62 1.66 -4.02
N THR A 73 -0.48 2.21 -4.46
CA THR A 73 -0.36 2.93 -5.73
C THR A 73 0.51 2.20 -6.75
N ALA A 74 0.90 0.95 -6.46
CA ALA A 74 1.63 0.11 -7.40
C ALA A 74 0.87 0.02 -8.72
N THR A 75 1.55 0.34 -9.81
CA THR A 75 1.01 0.25 -11.16
C THR A 75 1.94 -0.60 -12.00
N ASN A 76 1.44 -1.68 -12.57
CA ASN A 76 2.17 -2.43 -13.57
C ASN A 76 2.17 -1.65 -14.89
N ALA A 77 3.35 -1.20 -15.34
CA ALA A 77 3.47 -0.37 -16.54
C ALA A 77 3.04 -1.06 -17.84
N SER A 78 3.16 -2.40 -17.91
CA SER A 78 2.83 -3.16 -19.11
C SER A 78 1.35 -3.49 -19.20
N SER A 79 0.70 -3.87 -18.10
CA SER A 79 -0.71 -4.29 -18.10
C SER A 79 -1.68 -3.20 -17.64
N GLY A 80 -1.23 -2.19 -16.90
CA GLY A 80 -2.07 -1.20 -16.24
C GLY A 80 -2.77 -1.70 -14.97
N ALA A 81 -2.42 -2.89 -14.47
CA ALA A 81 -2.92 -3.38 -13.18
C ALA A 81 -2.51 -2.44 -12.04
N TYR A 82 -3.40 -2.26 -11.06
CA TYR A 82 -3.28 -1.19 -10.06
C TYR A 82 -3.61 -1.63 -8.63
N GLY A 83 -2.88 -1.05 -7.67
CA GLY A 83 -3.18 -1.11 -6.24
C GLY A 83 -2.72 -2.39 -5.56
N LEU A 84 -3.17 -2.59 -4.32
CA LEU A 84 -2.70 -3.66 -3.44
C LEU A 84 -2.87 -5.06 -4.01
N VAL A 85 -3.98 -5.28 -4.74
CA VAL A 85 -4.34 -6.58 -5.33
C VAL A 85 -4.24 -6.58 -6.86
N GLN A 86 -3.55 -5.58 -7.44
CA GLN A 86 -3.30 -5.45 -8.88
C GLN A 86 -4.55 -5.67 -9.77
N ALA A 87 -5.63 -4.95 -9.46
CA ALA A 87 -6.90 -5.09 -10.18
C ALA A 87 -6.80 -4.66 -11.66
N LEU A 88 -7.43 -5.44 -12.55
CA LEU A 88 -7.49 -5.17 -14.00
C LEU A 88 -8.92 -5.34 -14.57
N PRO A 89 -9.54 -4.28 -15.12
CA PRO A 89 -9.16 -2.87 -14.96
C PRO A 89 -9.32 -2.39 -13.51
N ALA A 90 -8.48 -1.44 -13.10
CA ALA A 90 -8.50 -0.85 -11.76
C ALA A 90 -9.86 -0.28 -11.35
N SER A 91 -10.63 0.23 -12.33
CA SER A 91 -11.96 0.79 -12.11
C SER A 91 -12.97 -0.17 -11.49
N LYS A 92 -12.72 -1.49 -11.54
CA LYS A 92 -13.55 -2.48 -10.82
C LYS A 92 -13.60 -2.21 -9.32
N MET A 93 -12.54 -1.65 -8.73
CA MET A 93 -12.51 -1.31 -7.31
C MET A 93 -13.51 -0.20 -6.92
N ALA A 94 -14.07 0.51 -7.90
CA ALA A 94 -15.12 1.50 -7.65
C ALA A 94 -16.41 0.89 -7.05
N SER A 95 -16.62 -0.43 -7.18
CA SER A 95 -17.75 -1.10 -6.53
C SER A 95 -17.63 -1.14 -5.00
N ALA A 96 -16.41 -1.11 -4.45
CA ALA A 96 -16.18 -1.03 -3.01
C ALA A 96 -16.18 0.42 -2.50
N GLY A 97 -15.85 1.39 -3.36
CA GLY A 97 -15.89 2.81 -2.98
C GLY A 97 -15.27 3.71 -4.04
N SER A 98 -15.77 4.94 -4.17
CA SER A 98 -15.29 5.90 -5.18
C SER A 98 -13.86 6.39 -4.95
N ASP A 99 -13.32 6.19 -3.75
CA ASP A 99 -11.98 6.58 -3.31
C ASP A 99 -10.92 5.47 -3.47
N TRP A 100 -11.27 4.39 -4.18
CA TRP A 100 -10.41 3.21 -4.42
C TRP A 100 -9.00 3.52 -4.89
N LYS A 101 -8.80 4.65 -5.59
CA LYS A 101 -7.52 5.01 -6.16
C LYS A 101 -6.48 5.38 -5.09
N THR A 102 -6.88 5.80 -3.90
CA THR A 102 -5.94 6.23 -2.86
C THR A 102 -6.22 5.64 -1.49
N ASN A 103 -7.36 4.98 -1.29
CA ASN A 103 -7.75 4.39 -0.02
C ASN A 103 -7.41 2.88 0.05
N PRO A 104 -6.42 2.46 0.87
CA PRO A 104 -6.08 1.05 1.04
C PRO A 104 -7.24 0.21 1.58
N ALA A 105 -8.11 0.77 2.41
CA ALA A 105 -9.26 0.04 2.95
C ALA A 105 -10.21 -0.38 1.83
N THR A 106 -10.54 0.54 0.93
CA THR A 106 -11.36 0.27 -0.26
C THR A 106 -10.74 -0.79 -1.17
N GLN A 107 -9.42 -0.74 -1.36
CA GLN A 107 -8.72 -1.77 -2.15
C GLN A 107 -8.71 -3.15 -1.46
N ILE A 108 -8.59 -3.19 -0.13
CA ILE A 108 -8.64 -4.42 0.66
C ILE A 108 -10.04 -5.02 0.66
N GLU A 109 -11.08 -4.20 0.81
CA GLU A 109 -12.48 -4.61 0.74
C GLU A 109 -12.79 -5.25 -0.61
N TRP A 110 -12.48 -4.56 -1.71
CA TRP A 110 -12.65 -5.11 -3.05
C TRP A 110 -11.84 -6.39 -3.26
N GLY A 111 -10.59 -6.43 -2.79
CA GLY A 111 -9.72 -7.59 -2.89
C GLY A 111 -10.27 -8.81 -2.15
N LEU A 112 -10.84 -8.61 -0.96
CA LEU A 112 -11.48 -9.68 -0.19
C LEU A 112 -12.69 -10.24 -0.93
N ASP A 113 -13.56 -9.37 -1.45
CA ASP A 113 -14.73 -9.79 -2.21
C ASP A 113 -14.34 -10.60 -3.45
N TYR A 114 -13.34 -10.13 -4.21
CA TYR A 114 -12.82 -10.87 -5.36
C TYR A 114 -12.22 -12.23 -4.97
N MET A 115 -11.44 -12.30 -3.89
CA MET A 115 -10.88 -13.58 -3.43
C MET A 115 -11.98 -14.56 -3.01
N ASN A 116 -13.01 -14.07 -2.33
CA ASN A 116 -14.13 -14.88 -1.86
C ASN A 116 -14.97 -15.39 -3.05
N ASP A 117 -15.28 -14.54 -4.03
CA ASP A 117 -16.07 -14.92 -5.21
C ASP A 117 -15.30 -15.91 -6.10
N ARG A 118 -14.04 -15.60 -6.42
CA ARG A 118 -13.26 -16.35 -7.41
C ARG A 118 -12.63 -17.63 -6.88
N TYR A 119 -12.23 -17.62 -5.61
CA TYR A 119 -11.41 -18.66 -4.98
C TYR A 119 -12.02 -19.21 -3.68
N GLY A 120 -13.17 -18.69 -3.24
CA GLY A 120 -13.86 -19.08 -2.01
C GLY A 120 -13.29 -18.47 -0.72
N SER A 121 -12.02 -18.03 -0.72
CA SER A 121 -11.38 -17.31 0.40
C SER A 121 -9.99 -16.79 0.01
N PRO A 122 -9.37 -15.89 0.80
CA PRO A 122 -7.97 -15.52 0.63
C PRO A 122 -7.00 -16.70 0.70
N CYS A 123 -7.26 -17.70 1.53
CA CYS A 123 -6.44 -18.92 1.53
C CYS A 123 -6.69 -19.81 0.31
N GLY A 124 -7.91 -19.84 -0.24
CA GLY A 124 -8.18 -20.46 -1.53
C GLY A 124 -7.39 -19.80 -2.66
N ALA A 125 -7.34 -18.46 -2.66
CA ALA A 125 -6.53 -17.68 -3.60
C ALA A 125 -5.03 -17.98 -3.47
N TRP A 126 -4.52 -18.02 -2.23
CA TRP A 126 -3.11 -18.38 -2.00
C TRP A 126 -2.77 -19.82 -2.41
N GLN A 127 -3.68 -20.77 -2.17
CA GLN A 127 -3.52 -22.15 -2.66
C GLN A 127 -3.45 -22.18 -4.19
N PHE A 128 -4.35 -21.46 -4.86
CA PHE A 128 -4.35 -21.35 -6.32
C PHE A 128 -3.04 -20.77 -6.84
N TRP A 129 -2.57 -19.66 -6.24
CA TRP A 129 -1.34 -18.99 -6.64
C TRP A 129 -0.11 -19.90 -6.49
N GLN A 130 -0.02 -20.71 -5.42
CA GLN A 130 1.12 -21.63 -5.21
C GLN A 130 1.26 -22.68 -6.33
N THR A 131 0.17 -23.03 -7.01
CA THR A 131 0.18 -23.98 -8.13
C THR A 131 0.36 -23.29 -9.48
N ASN A 132 -0.23 -22.11 -9.65
CA ASN A 132 -0.36 -21.48 -10.95
C ASN A 132 0.59 -20.29 -11.18
N HIS A 133 1.10 -19.70 -10.09
CA HIS A 133 1.93 -18.48 -10.09
C HIS A 133 1.24 -17.26 -10.72
N TRP A 134 -0.09 -17.24 -10.69
CA TRP A 134 -0.93 -16.09 -11.03
C TRP A 134 -2.17 -16.05 -10.13
N TYR A 135 -2.84 -14.91 -10.12
CA TYR A 135 -3.96 -14.57 -9.24
C TYR A 135 -4.97 -13.64 -9.96
#